data_AF-A0A8S3K0Z6-F1
#
_entry.id   AF-A0A8S3K0Z6-F1
#
_cell.length_a   1.000
_cell.length_b   1.000
_cell.length_c   1.000
_cell.angle_alpha   90.00
_cell.angle_beta   90.00
_cell.angle_gamma   90.00
#
_symmetry.space_group_name_H-M   'P 1'
#
loop_
_entity.id
_entity.type
_entity.pdbx_description
1 polymer ?
#
loop_
_entity_poly.entity_id
_entity_poly.type
_entity_poly.pdbx_seq_one_letter_code
_entity_poly.pdbx_strand_id
1 'polypeptide(L)'
;TKHRYASTVTLTYYFDNTAQSNKCKRFTSGYTDILKTVVVGSDGSTLELPDIDFVWNARPIASRSGDYRNGQKGGVAEMFGWPHKDVKEECEFLAKAGYLGVKLFPVHEQLMSTQPFEDAINPWYFMYQPVSYKLDGRMGTREELRELINTC
;
A
#
# COMPACT_ATOMS: atom_id res chain seq x y z
N THR A 1 -30.16 14.49 -13.94
CA THR A 1 -30.48 15.33 -12.78
C THR A 1 -29.24 16.14 -12.44
N LYS A 2 -29.30 17.48 -12.56
CA LYS A 2 -28.28 18.52 -12.25
C LYS A 2 -26.77 18.21 -12.45
N HIS A 3 -26.24 18.36 -13.67
CA HIS A 3 -24.79 18.54 -13.92
C HIS A 3 -24.50 19.68 -14.92
N ARG A 4 -25.32 20.73 -14.93
CA ARG A 4 -25.08 21.91 -15.78
C ARG A 4 -25.31 23.17 -14.95
N TYR A 5 -24.21 23.88 -14.72
CA TYR A 5 -24.11 25.24 -14.16
C TYR A 5 -24.34 25.43 -12.66
N ALA A 6 -23.26 25.57 -11.87
CA ALA A 6 -23.19 26.47 -10.70
C ALA A 6 -21.74 26.57 -10.16
N SER A 7 -21.21 27.81 -10.13
CA SER A 7 -19.93 28.25 -9.53
C SER A 7 -18.62 27.64 -10.07
N THR A 8 -17.63 28.50 -10.35
CA THR A 8 -16.24 28.07 -10.50
C THR A 8 -15.79 27.54 -9.14
N VAL A 9 -15.92 26.23 -8.92
CA VAL A 9 -15.47 25.60 -7.67
C VAL A 9 -13.97 25.87 -7.56
N THR A 10 -13.58 26.56 -6.49
CA THR A 10 -12.17 26.81 -6.18
C THR A 10 -11.68 25.66 -5.31
N LEU A 11 -10.51 25.12 -5.63
CA LEU A 11 -9.93 24.00 -4.90
C LEU A 11 -8.91 24.52 -3.88
N THR A 12 -9.02 24.03 -2.65
CA THR A 12 -8.00 24.17 -1.61
C THR A 12 -7.32 22.82 -1.44
N TYR A 13 -6.00 22.80 -1.56
CA TYR A 13 -5.18 21.62 -1.40
C TYR A 13 -4.57 21.62 -0.01
N TYR A 14 -4.74 20.53 0.70
CA TYR A 14 -4.15 20.30 2.01
C TYR A 14 -3.05 19.26 1.85
N PHE A 15 -1.82 19.66 2.20
CA PHE A 15 -0.71 18.75 2.38
C PHE A 15 -0.40 18.73 3.87
N ASP A 16 -0.79 17.64 4.52
CA ASP A 16 -1.10 17.57 5.94
C ASP A 16 -2.17 18.62 6.29
N ASN A 17 -2.11 19.21 7.49
CA ASN A 17 -3.06 20.25 7.91
C ASN A 17 -2.77 21.65 7.31
N THR A 18 -1.89 21.74 6.29
CA THR A 18 -1.49 23.02 5.68
C THR A 18 -2.29 23.28 4.40
N ALA A 19 -3.19 24.25 4.44
CA ALA A 19 -3.99 24.68 3.30
C ALA A 19 -3.18 25.52 2.30
N GLN A 20 -3.39 25.31 1.00
CA GLN A 20 -2.85 26.15 -0.06
C GLN A 20 -3.72 26.11 -1.33
N SER A 21 -3.62 27.16 -2.16
CA SER A 21 -4.26 27.23 -3.48
C SER A 21 -3.41 26.62 -4.59
N ASN A 22 -2.10 26.43 -4.36
CA ASN A 22 -1.22 25.75 -5.31
C ASN A 22 -1.35 24.22 -5.17
N LYS A 23 -1.53 23.53 -6.30
CA LYS A 23 -1.66 22.07 -6.35
C LYS A 23 -0.36 21.29 -6.11
N CYS A 24 0.77 21.99 -5.93
CA CYS A 24 2.08 21.38 -5.77
C CYS A 24 2.73 21.80 -4.44
N LYS A 25 3.40 20.84 -3.78
CA LYS A 25 4.29 21.08 -2.65
C LYS A 25 5.56 20.27 -2.85
N ARG A 26 6.72 20.86 -2.58
CA ARG A 26 8.01 20.17 -2.66
C ARG A 26 8.38 19.63 -1.29
N PHE A 27 8.73 18.36 -1.25
CA PHE A 27 9.25 17.69 -0.05
C PHE A 27 10.73 17.40 -0.23
N THR A 28 11.42 17.24 0.90
CA THR A 28 12.82 16.84 0.97
C THR A 28 12.95 15.69 1.95
N SER A 29 14.12 15.06 2.01
CA SER A 29 14.42 14.00 2.98
C SER A 29 14.30 14.42 4.45
N GLY A 30 14.11 15.70 4.75
CA GLY A 30 13.78 16.18 6.09
C GLY A 30 12.32 15.93 6.52
N TYR A 31 11.45 15.54 5.58
CA TYR A 31 10.07 15.14 5.90
C TYR A 31 10.01 13.63 6.09
N THR A 32 9.75 13.18 7.30
CA THR A 32 9.82 11.75 7.69
C THR A 32 8.48 11.11 8.02
N ASP A 33 7.39 11.88 7.98
CA ASP A 33 6.04 11.40 8.28
C ASP A 33 5.36 10.77 7.04
N ILE A 34 4.17 10.20 7.25
CA ILE A 34 3.28 9.78 6.16
C ILE A 34 2.44 10.99 5.75
N LEU A 35 2.60 11.44 4.51
CA LEU A 35 1.90 12.60 3.97
C LEU A 35 0.41 12.31 3.77
N LYS A 36 -0.42 13.10 4.45
CA LYS A 36 -1.87 13.15 4.25
C LYS A 36 -2.20 14.21 3.21
N THR A 37 -3.01 13.88 2.20
CA THR A 37 -3.40 14.86 1.18
C THR A 37 -4.90 14.89 1.01
N VAL A 38 -5.50 16.08 1.13
CA VAL A 38 -6.94 16.29 0.98
C VAL A 38 -7.17 17.45 0.01
N VAL A 39 -8.15 17.33 -0.87
CA VAL A 39 -8.60 18.41 -1.75
C VAL A 39 -10.02 18.79 -1.35
N VAL A 40 -10.24 20.05 -1.02
CA VAL A 40 -11.54 20.58 -0.60
C VAL A 40 -12.01 21.60 -1.63
N GLY A 41 -13.20 21.40 -2.19
CA GLY A 41 -13.87 22.37 -3.04
C GLY A 41 -14.58 23.44 -2.22
N SER A 42 -14.68 24.66 -2.77
CA SER A 42 -15.44 25.76 -2.16
C SER A 42 -16.94 25.46 -1.98
N ASP A 43 -17.44 24.39 -2.60
CA ASP A 43 -18.80 23.86 -2.47
C ASP A 43 -18.95 22.84 -1.32
N GLY A 44 -17.87 22.58 -0.56
CA GLY A 44 -17.82 21.61 0.52
C GLY A 44 -17.49 20.18 0.08
N SER A 45 -17.31 19.92 -1.22
CA SER A 45 -16.83 18.63 -1.71
C SER A 45 -15.42 18.33 -1.19
N THR A 46 -15.15 17.07 -0.85
CA THR A 46 -13.86 16.64 -0.30
C THR A 46 -13.38 15.38 -1.02
N LEU A 47 -12.09 15.36 -1.36
CA LEU A 47 -11.38 14.20 -1.90
C LEU A 47 -10.16 13.93 -1.03
N GLU A 48 -10.19 12.84 -0.28
CA GLU A 48 -9.03 12.30 0.43
C GLU A 48 -8.21 11.44 -0.53
N LEU A 49 -6.93 11.75 -0.66
CA LEU A 49 -6.01 10.96 -1.47
C LEU A 49 -5.30 9.92 -0.60
N PRO A 50 -4.89 8.78 -1.18
CA PRO A 50 -4.14 7.77 -0.44
C PRO A 50 -2.88 8.34 0.19
N ASP A 51 -2.55 7.84 1.37
CA ASP A 51 -1.33 8.16 2.10
C ASP A 51 -0.07 8.00 1.23
N ILE A 52 0.78 9.02 1.26
CA ILE A 52 2.04 9.04 0.53
C ILE A 52 3.17 8.85 1.53
N ASP A 53 3.91 7.76 1.35
CA ASP A 53 5.13 7.47 2.09
C ASP A 53 6.32 7.62 1.14
N PHE A 54 7.29 8.44 1.52
CA PHE A 54 8.41 8.75 0.63
C PHE A 54 9.51 7.70 0.75
N VAL A 55 10.21 7.44 -0.35
CA VAL A 55 11.24 6.39 -0.41
C VAL A 55 12.36 6.58 0.63
N TRP A 56 12.66 7.82 1.01
CA TRP A 56 13.68 8.12 2.02
C TRP A 56 13.21 7.82 3.46
N ASN A 57 11.92 7.56 3.69
CA ASN A 57 11.38 7.11 4.98
C ASN A 57 11.57 5.59 5.18
N ALA A 58 11.99 4.85 4.15
CA ALA A 58 12.19 3.42 4.23
C ALA A 58 13.19 3.07 5.33
N ARG A 59 12.83 2.10 6.19
CA ARG A 59 13.71 1.64 7.27
C ARG A 59 14.99 1.03 6.69
N PRO A 60 16.17 1.35 7.25
CA PRO A 60 17.41 0.71 6.85
C PRO A 60 17.37 -0.78 7.19
N ILE A 61 17.89 -1.60 6.29
CA ILE A 61 17.98 -3.06 6.51
C ILE A 61 19.06 -3.33 7.56
N ALA A 62 18.70 -4.00 8.64
CA ALA A 62 19.64 -4.39 9.69
C ALA A 62 20.68 -5.38 9.16
N SER A 63 21.94 -5.21 9.56
CA SER A 63 22.98 -6.21 9.30
C SER A 63 22.73 -7.46 10.13
N ARG A 64 22.91 -8.64 9.53
CA ARG A 64 22.86 -9.92 10.23
C ARG A 64 24.17 -10.69 10.07
N SER A 65 24.52 -11.51 11.05
CA SER A 65 25.58 -12.50 10.90
C SER A 65 25.17 -13.51 9.83
N GLY A 66 26.09 -13.88 8.93
CA GLY A 66 25.72 -14.64 7.73
C GLY A 66 24.98 -13.80 6.68
N ASP A 67 25.38 -12.55 6.50
CA ASP A 67 24.83 -11.71 5.43
C ASP A 67 25.23 -12.25 4.04
N TYR A 68 24.25 -12.85 3.38
CA TYR A 68 24.41 -13.59 2.12
C TYR A 68 24.20 -12.76 0.85
N ARG A 69 24.14 -11.42 0.96
CA ARG A 69 23.94 -10.49 -0.17
C ARG A 69 25.04 -10.56 -1.25
N ASN A 70 26.17 -11.20 -0.97
CA ASN A 70 27.26 -11.45 -1.92
C ASN A 70 27.11 -12.76 -2.73
N GLY A 71 25.90 -13.33 -2.83
CA GLY A 71 25.60 -14.42 -3.78
C GLY A 71 25.57 -15.83 -3.18
N GLN A 72 25.10 -16.00 -1.94
CA GLN A 72 24.77 -17.35 -1.43
C GLN A 72 23.31 -17.75 -1.71
N LYS A 73 23.08 -19.07 -1.78
CA LYS A 73 21.78 -19.73 -1.94
C LYS A 73 21.00 -19.62 -0.62
N GLY A 74 19.78 -19.10 -0.66
CA GLY A 74 18.84 -19.21 0.45
C GLY A 74 17.40 -19.24 -0.03
N GLY A 75 16.49 -19.59 0.87
CA GLY A 75 15.08 -19.80 0.54
C GLY A 75 14.27 -18.50 0.61
N VAL A 76 13.29 -18.37 -0.28
CA VAL A 76 12.20 -17.39 -0.15
C VAL A 76 10.94 -18.18 0.20
N ALA A 77 10.26 -17.78 1.27
CA ALA A 77 9.00 -18.41 1.67
C ALA A 77 7.87 -17.86 0.79
N GLU A 78 7.14 -18.74 0.12
CA GLU A 78 5.98 -18.37 -0.70
C GLU A 78 4.70 -18.43 0.16
N MET A 79 4.11 -17.27 0.44
CA MET A 79 2.94 -17.14 1.33
C MET A 79 1.64 -17.05 0.52
N PHE A 80 1.31 -18.10 -0.22
CA PHE A 80 0.18 -18.10 -1.16
C PHE A 80 -1.17 -17.83 -0.50
N GLY A 81 -1.76 -16.68 -0.81
CA GLY A 81 -3.09 -16.31 -0.33
C GLY A 81 -3.15 -15.92 1.15
N TRP A 82 -2.00 -15.68 1.79
CA TRP A 82 -1.96 -15.26 3.19
C TRP A 82 -2.24 -13.76 3.35
N PRO A 83 -3.07 -13.35 4.32
CA PRO A 83 -3.26 -11.96 4.69
C PRO A 83 -1.94 -11.28 5.10
N HIS A 84 -1.81 -9.98 4.85
CA HIS A 84 -0.62 -9.20 5.20
C HIS A 84 -0.31 -9.24 6.71
N LYS A 85 -1.35 -9.24 7.53
CA LYS A 85 -1.25 -9.31 9.00
C LYS A 85 -0.60 -10.62 9.45
N ASP A 86 -1.04 -11.74 8.87
CA ASP A 86 -0.54 -13.07 9.21
C ASP A 86 0.91 -13.24 8.73
N VAL A 87 1.24 -12.77 7.53
CA VAL A 87 2.63 -12.80 7.06
C VAL A 87 3.55 -11.94 7.94
N LYS A 88 3.08 -10.78 8.40
CA LYS A 88 3.82 -9.92 9.34
C LYS A 88 4.17 -10.66 10.63
N GLU A 89 3.23 -11.43 11.19
CA GLU A 89 3.43 -12.21 12.41
C GLU A 89 4.49 -13.32 12.24
N GLU A 90 4.60 -13.90 11.04
CA GLU A 90 5.57 -14.96 10.74
C GLU A 90 6.98 -14.45 10.45
N CYS A 91 7.16 -13.17 10.14
CA CYS A 91 8.43 -12.67 9.62
C CYS A 91 9.63 -12.85 10.57
N GLU A 92 9.43 -12.68 11.89
CA GLU A 92 10.50 -12.93 12.86
C GLU A 92 10.91 -14.41 12.91
N PHE A 93 9.93 -15.33 12.83
CA PHE A 93 10.19 -16.76 12.76
C PHE A 93 10.93 -17.12 11.47
N LEU A 94 10.45 -16.65 10.32
CA LEU A 94 11.05 -16.94 9.02
C LEU A 94 12.49 -16.42 8.92
N ALA A 95 12.75 -15.23 9.45
CA ALA A 95 14.10 -14.66 9.53
C ALA A 95 15.03 -15.55 10.39
N LYS A 96 14.57 -16.00 11.57
CA LYS A 96 15.34 -16.89 12.46
C LYS A 96 15.52 -18.29 11.88
N ALA A 97 14.55 -18.77 11.09
CA ALA A 97 14.61 -20.04 10.38
C ALA A 97 15.56 -20.00 9.16
N GLY A 98 16.09 -18.81 8.80
CA GLY A 98 17.09 -18.65 7.74
C GLY A 98 16.52 -18.36 6.36
N TYR A 99 15.23 -18.06 6.24
CA TYR A 99 14.68 -17.54 4.99
C TYR A 99 15.27 -16.15 4.69
N LEU A 100 15.44 -15.85 3.41
CA LEU A 100 16.01 -14.58 2.94
C LEU A 100 14.93 -13.57 2.55
N GLY A 101 13.66 -13.98 2.54
CA GLY A 101 12.54 -13.11 2.25
C GLY A 101 11.24 -13.87 2.15
N VAL A 102 10.17 -13.10 2.06
CA VAL A 102 8.80 -13.58 1.84
C VAL A 102 8.32 -13.11 0.48
N LYS A 103 7.69 -14.02 -0.27
CA LYS A 103 6.99 -13.68 -1.50
C LYS A 103 5.52 -13.50 -1.17
N LEU A 104 5.05 -12.27 -1.35
CA LEU A 104 3.64 -11.92 -1.28
C LEU A 104 2.96 -12.22 -2.62
N PHE A 105 1.65 -12.41 -2.55
CA PHE A 105 0.79 -12.53 -3.73
C PHE A 105 0.21 -11.16 -4.08
N PRO A 106 -0.43 -11.01 -5.27
CA PRO A 106 -0.81 -9.71 -5.80
C PRO A 106 -1.45 -8.79 -4.76
N VAL A 107 -0.77 -7.67 -4.49
CA VAL A 107 -1.15 -6.70 -3.46
C VAL A 107 -2.13 -5.63 -3.96
N HIS A 108 -2.35 -5.60 -5.27
CA HIS A 108 -3.19 -4.60 -5.90
C HIS A 108 -4.68 -4.93 -5.72
N GLU A 109 -5.53 -3.93 -5.90
CA GLU A 109 -6.97 -4.11 -5.99
C GLU A 109 -7.29 -4.98 -7.22
N GLN A 110 -7.87 -6.14 -6.94
CA GLN A 110 -8.25 -7.15 -7.95
C GLN A 110 -9.76 -7.29 -8.06
N LEU A 111 -10.20 -8.00 -9.12
CA LEU A 111 -11.59 -8.39 -9.30
C LEU A 111 -12.14 -9.11 -8.06
N MET A 112 -13.29 -8.64 -7.59
CA MET A 112 -14.10 -9.29 -6.55
C MET A 112 -15.55 -9.34 -7.00
N SER A 113 -16.22 -10.45 -6.73
CA SER A 113 -17.60 -10.75 -7.08
C SER A 113 -18.38 -11.15 -5.82
N THR A 114 -19.65 -10.77 -5.78
CA THR A 114 -20.64 -11.25 -4.80
C THR A 114 -21.38 -12.49 -5.28
N GLN A 115 -21.18 -12.89 -6.54
CA GLN A 115 -21.73 -14.10 -7.15
C GLN A 115 -20.64 -15.16 -7.33
N PRO A 116 -20.97 -16.44 -7.15
CA PRO A 116 -20.03 -17.53 -7.40
C PRO A 116 -19.66 -17.60 -8.89
N PHE A 117 -18.43 -18.03 -9.17
CA PHE A 117 -17.92 -18.38 -10.49
C PHE A 117 -17.30 -19.76 -10.40
N GLU A 118 -17.73 -20.70 -11.26
CA GLU A 118 -17.27 -22.09 -11.21
C GLU A 118 -17.36 -22.71 -9.80
N ASP A 119 -18.53 -22.59 -9.17
CA ASP A 119 -18.83 -23.09 -7.81
C ASP A 119 -17.96 -22.51 -6.67
N ALA A 120 -17.17 -21.46 -6.93
CA ALA A 120 -16.35 -20.78 -5.95
C ALA A 120 -16.67 -19.28 -5.86
N ILE A 121 -16.70 -18.72 -4.66
CA ILE A 121 -16.69 -17.27 -4.46
C ILE A 121 -15.25 -16.77 -4.58
N ASN A 122 -15.00 -15.85 -5.52
CA ASN A 122 -13.68 -15.24 -5.74
C ASN A 122 -12.53 -16.25 -5.80
N PRO A 123 -12.47 -17.11 -6.83
CA PRO A 123 -11.42 -18.12 -6.96
C PRO A 123 -10.01 -17.50 -6.97
N TRP A 124 -8.99 -18.26 -6.57
CA TRP A 124 -7.64 -17.73 -6.32
C TRP A 124 -7.06 -16.95 -7.50
N TYR A 125 -7.38 -17.35 -8.74
CA TYR A 125 -6.88 -16.70 -9.94
C TYR A 125 -7.47 -15.30 -10.18
N PHE A 126 -8.54 -14.91 -9.48
CA PHE A 126 -9.02 -13.53 -9.48
C PHE A 126 -7.97 -12.56 -8.92
N MET A 127 -7.04 -13.03 -8.06
CA MET A 127 -5.90 -12.24 -7.58
C MET A 127 -5.03 -11.69 -8.71
N TYR A 128 -5.08 -12.28 -9.91
CA TYR A 128 -4.28 -11.86 -11.07
C TYR A 128 -5.07 -10.99 -12.06
N GLN A 129 -6.25 -10.51 -11.68
CA GLN A 129 -7.09 -9.63 -12.50
C GLN A 129 -7.15 -8.24 -11.87
N PRO A 130 -6.12 -7.39 -12.04
CA PRO A 130 -6.09 -6.03 -11.48
C PRO A 130 -7.23 -5.18 -12.04
N VAL A 131 -7.89 -4.43 -11.16
CA VAL A 131 -8.88 -3.41 -11.54
C VAL A 131 -8.38 -1.99 -11.27
N SER A 132 -7.37 -1.84 -10.42
CA SER A 132 -6.65 -0.58 -10.21
C SER A 132 -5.23 -0.81 -9.68
N TYR A 133 -4.47 0.28 -9.50
CA TYR A 133 -3.15 0.28 -8.86
C TYR A 133 -3.21 0.59 -7.36
N LYS A 134 -4.40 0.65 -6.76
CA LYS A 134 -4.51 0.75 -5.30
C LYS A 134 -3.92 -0.50 -4.68
N LEU A 135 -3.24 -0.34 -3.54
CA LEU A 135 -2.62 -1.44 -2.80
C LEU A 135 -3.58 -1.97 -1.71
N ASP A 136 -4.86 -2.03 -2.05
CA ASP A 136 -5.95 -2.53 -1.19
C ASP A 136 -6.50 -3.80 -1.83
N GLY A 137 -5.83 -4.90 -1.54
CA GLY A 137 -6.02 -6.19 -2.16
C GLY A 137 -6.85 -7.15 -1.31
N ARG A 138 -7.00 -8.39 -1.78
CA ARG A 138 -7.69 -9.47 -1.04
C ARG A 138 -6.95 -9.81 0.26
N MET A 139 -5.65 -9.52 0.32
CA MET A 139 -4.76 -9.85 1.43
C MET A 139 -4.70 -8.77 2.52
N GLY A 140 -5.27 -7.60 2.27
CA GLY A 140 -5.28 -6.51 3.24
C GLY A 140 -5.21 -5.13 2.61
N THR A 141 -5.18 -4.15 3.51
CA THR A 141 -5.06 -2.73 3.19
C THR A 141 -3.61 -2.33 2.91
N ARG A 142 -3.43 -1.16 2.30
CA ARG A 142 -2.11 -0.54 2.11
C ARG A 142 -1.37 -0.34 3.43
N GLU A 143 -2.08 -0.02 4.51
CA GLU A 143 -1.51 0.15 5.84
C GLU A 143 -0.94 -1.16 6.37
N GLU A 144 -1.69 -2.26 6.26
CA GLU A 144 -1.25 -3.60 6.66
C GLU A 144 -0.04 -4.07 5.82
N LEU A 145 -0.04 -3.78 4.52
CA LEU A 145 1.12 -4.06 3.66
C LEU A 145 2.36 -3.28 4.10
N ARG A 146 2.22 -2.00 4.46
CA ARG A 146 3.32 -1.18 4.98
C ARG A 146 3.86 -1.72 6.30
N GLU A 147 2.99 -2.12 7.22
CA GLU A 147 3.38 -2.72 8.49
C GLU A 147 4.16 -4.01 8.28
N LEU A 148 3.70 -4.88 7.37
CA LEU A 148 4.42 -6.08 6.96
C LEU A 148 5.82 -5.72 6.44
N ILE A 149 5.92 -4.85 5.45
CA ILE A 149 7.22 -4.48 4.83
C ILE A 149 8.20 -3.91 5.87
N ASN A 150 7.70 -3.13 6.83
CA ASN A 150 8.53 -2.56 7.90
C ASN A 150 8.96 -3.57 8.97
N THR A 151 8.30 -4.73 9.04
CA THR A 151 8.57 -5.77 10.05
C THR A 151 9.56 -6.82 9.55
N CYS A 152 9.58 -7.16 8.25
CA CYS A 152 10.20 -8.38 7.72
C CYS A 152 11.73 -8.38 7.44
#